data_AF-A0A0P7WBV2-F1
#
_entry.id   AF-A0A0P7WBV2-F1
#
_cell.length_a   1.000
_cell.length_b   1.000
_cell.length_c   1.000
_cell.angle_alpha   90.00
_cell.angle_beta   90.00
_cell.angle_gamma   90.00
#
_symmetry.space_group_name_H-M   'P 1'
#
loop_
_entity.id
_entity.type
_entity.pdbx_description
1 polymer ?
#
loop_
_entity_poly.entity_id
_entity_poly.type
_entity_poly.pdbx_seq_one_letter_code
_entity_poly.pdbx_strand_id
1 'polypeptide(L)' 'MMTEALEQEAKDIIRQVAPWAGSESAAWTWYRTTEIPSLGNLTPEDLVSSGRGDEVRAYLDHLNSGGYS' A
#
# COMPACT_ATOMS: atom_id res chain seq x y z
N MET A 1 -16.86 -4.11 11.99
CA MET A 1 -15.65 -4.81 12.47
C MET A 1 -14.73 -4.95 11.27
N MET A 2 -13.63 -4.20 11.22
CA MET A 2 -12.55 -4.51 10.27
C MET A 2 -11.97 -5.86 10.71
N THR A 3 -11.88 -6.82 9.80
CA THR A 3 -11.34 -8.15 10.10
C THR A 3 -9.83 -8.02 10.36
N GLU A 4 -9.30 -8.83 11.27
CA GLU A 4 -7.87 -8.79 11.67
C GLU A 4 -6.91 -8.91 10.47
N ALA A 5 -7.36 -9.58 9.40
CA ALA A 5 -6.63 -9.71 8.14
C ALA A 5 -6.37 -8.35 7.45
N LEU A 6 -7.37 -7.47 7.36
CA LEU A 6 -7.25 -6.17 6.70
C LEU A 6 -6.29 -5.25 7.43
N GLU A 7 -6.31 -5.29 8.77
CA GLU A 7 -5.37 -4.53 9.59
C GLU A 7 -3.94 -5.00 9.37
N GLN A 8 -3.74 -6.32 9.28
CA GLN A 8 -2.42 -6.89 9.05
C GLN A 8 -1.91 -6.55 7.64
N GLU A 9 -2.77 -6.57 6.62
CA GLU A 9 -2.44 -6.14 5.25
C GLU A 9 -2.01 -4.67 5.19
N ALA A 10 -2.79 -3.77 5.80
CA ALA A 10 -2.46 -2.35 5.85
C ALA A 10 -1.08 -2.13 6.51
N LYS A 11 -0.82 -2.79 7.65
CA LYS A 11 0.48 -2.71 8.35
C LYS A 11 1.64 -3.23 7.49
N ASP A 12 1.42 -4.27 6.70
CA ASP A 12 2.44 -4.85 5.82
C ASP A 12 2.83 -3.86 4.71
N ILE A 13 1.82 -3.26 4.06
CA ILE A 13 2.00 -2.21 3.05
C ILE A 13 2.75 -1.01 3.63
N ILE A 14 2.36 -0.56 4.82
CA ILE A 14 3.01 0.58 5.47
C ILE A 14 4.47 0.30 5.79
N ARG A 15 4.82 -0.91 6.25
CA ARG A 15 6.21 -1.30 6.50
C ARG A 15 7.06 -1.29 5.23
N GLN A 16 6.49 -1.68 4.09
CA GLN A 16 7.16 -1.66 2.80
C GLN A 16 7.36 -0.23 2.27
N VAL A 17 6.39 0.66 2.48
CA VAL A 17 6.43 2.05 2.00
C VAL A 17 7.20 2.98 2.95
N ALA A 18 7.26 2.68 4.25
CA ALA A 18 7.99 3.47 5.26
C ALA A 18 9.43 3.87 4.86
N PRO A 19 10.28 2.97 4.33
CA PRO A 19 11.62 3.37 3.87
C PRO A 19 11.61 4.35 2.69
N TRP A 20 10.58 4.32 1.84
CA TRP A 20 10.47 5.19 0.66
C TRP A 20 9.85 6.53 1.01
N ALA A 21 8.86 6.53 1.90
CA ALA A 21 8.20 7.72 2.41
C ALA A 21 9.02 8.44 3.49
N GLY A 22 10.08 7.81 4.02
CA GLY A 22 10.98 8.37 5.02
C GLY A 22 10.47 8.30 6.47
N SER A 23 9.20 7.92 6.69
CA SER A 23 8.65 7.64 8.02
C SER A 23 7.35 6.85 7.93
N GLU A 24 6.96 6.17 9.02
CA GLU A 24 5.69 5.45 9.10
C GLU A 24 4.48 6.40 8.94
N SER A 25 4.56 7.61 9.52
CA SER A 25 3.50 8.62 9.37
C SER A 25 3.33 9.08 7.92
N ALA A 26 4.44 9.29 7.20
CA ALA A 26 4.39 9.65 5.79
C ALA A 26 3.88 8.49 4.91
N ALA A 27 4.21 7.24 5.26
CA ALA A 27 3.65 6.07 4.60
C ALA A 27 2.12 5.98 4.81
N TRP A 28 1.64 6.26 6.03
CA TRP A 28 0.20 6.35 6.29
C TRP A 28 -0.48 7.48 5.52
N THR A 29 0.18 8.64 5.37
CA THR A 29 -0.33 9.70 4.50
C THR A 29 -0.40 9.22 3.05
N TRP A 30 0.67 8.63 2.52
CA TRP A 30 0.67 8.07 1.17
C TRP A 30 -0.44 7.05 0.96
N TYR A 31 -0.65 6.15 1.93
CA TYR A 31 -1.64 5.07 1.89
C TYR A 31 -3.09 5.57 1.73
N ARG A 32 -3.39 6.76 2.25
CA ARG A 32 -4.74 7.35 2.22
C ARG A 32 -4.92 8.49 1.22
N THR A 33 -3.83 9.07 0.71
CA THR A 33 -3.89 10.21 -0.22
C THR A 33 -3.44 9.86 -1.63
N THR A 34 -2.71 8.76 -1.81
CA THR A 34 -2.17 8.40 -3.12
C THR A 34 -3.09 7.42 -3.78
N GLU A 35 -3.75 7.87 -4.84
CA GLU A 35 -4.52 7.00 -5.72
C GLU A 35 -3.56 6.24 -6.63
N ILE A 36 -3.81 4.95 -6.85
CA ILE A 36 -3.05 4.11 -7.78
C ILE A 36 -3.82 4.04 -9.10
N PRO A 37 -3.40 4.76 -10.17
CA PRO A 37 -4.15 4.81 -11.41
C PRO A 37 -4.28 3.44 -12.07
N SER A 38 -3.24 2.62 -11.95
CA SER A 38 -3.19 1.26 -12.45
C SER A 38 -4.21 0.32 -11.78
N LEU A 39 -4.71 0.68 -10.60
CA LEU A 39 -5.66 -0.13 -9.81
C LEU A 39 -7.06 0.50 -9.74
N GLY A 40 -7.37 1.38 -10.69
CA GLY A 40 -8.69 2.01 -10.82
C GLY A 40 -8.79 3.40 -10.18
N ASN A 41 -7.66 4.10 -10.00
CA ASN A 41 -7.58 5.37 -9.28
C ASN A 41 -8.11 5.28 -7.84
N LEU A 42 -7.88 4.13 -7.20
CA LEU A 42 -8.27 3.90 -5.81
C LEU A 42 -7.06 4.08 -4.90
N THR A 43 -7.31 4.51 -3.67
CA THR A 43 -6.26 4.54 -2.65
C THR A 43 -5.93 3.12 -2.19
N PRO A 44 -4.71 2.87 -1.70
CA PRO A 44 -4.35 1.65 -0.99
C PRO A 44 -5.35 1.28 0.10
N GLU A 45 -5.89 2.26 0.82
CA GLU A 45 -6.95 2.08 1.82
C GLU A 45 -8.21 1.45 1.22
N ASP A 46 -8.72 2.02 0.13
CA ASP A 46 -9.91 1.50 -0.56
C ASP A 46 -9.69 0.10 -1.11
N LEU A 47 -8.49 -0.17 -1.63
CA LEU A 47 -8.12 -1.47 -2.20
C LEU A 47 -8.06 -2.54 -1.11
N VAL A 48 -7.39 -2.28 0.01
CA VAL A 48 -7.35 -3.20 1.16
C VAL A 48 -8.76 -3.42 1.69
N SER A 49 -9.55 -2.35 1.89
CA SER A 49 -10.94 -2.45 2.34
C SER A 49 -11.83 -3.29 1.40
N SER A 50 -11.51 -3.30 0.10
CA SER A 50 -12.17 -4.11 -0.92
C SER A 50 -11.64 -5.55 -1.03
N GLY A 51 -10.67 -5.95 -0.20
CA GLY A 51 -10.02 -7.26 -0.28
C GLY A 51 -9.01 -7.40 -1.42
N ARG A 52 -8.50 -6.27 -1.94
CA ARG A 52 -7.55 -6.16 -3.05
C ARG A 52 -6.15 -5.72 -2.59
N GLY A 53 -5.78 -5.94 -1.32
CA GLY A 53 -4.48 -5.53 -0.79
C GLY A 53 -3.30 -6.26 -1.45
N ASP A 54 -3.50 -7.49 -1.94
CA ASP A 54 -2.54 -8.22 -2.76
C ASP A 54 -2.10 -7.45 -4.01
N GLU A 55 -3.02 -6.73 -4.66
CA GLU A 55 -2.69 -5.93 -5.84
C GLU A 55 -1.81 -4.73 -5.49
N VAL A 56 -2.04 -4.12 -4.33
CA VAL A 56 -1.18 -3.04 -3.81
C VAL A 56 0.22 -3.56 -3.55
N ARG A 57 0.35 -4.73 -2.91
CA ARG A 57 1.67 -5.35 -2.65
C ARG A 57 2.39 -5.72 -3.94
N ALA A 58 1.70 -6.29 -4.91
CA ALA A 58 2.28 -6.59 -6.22
C ALA A 58 2.74 -5.32 -6.96
N TYR A 59 1.97 -4.24 -6.87
CA TYR A 59 2.35 -2.94 -7.42
C TYR A 59 3.62 -2.38 -6.75
N LEU A 60 3.69 -2.46 -5.41
CA LEU A 60 4.87 -2.03 -4.67
C LEU A 60 6.09 -2.91 -4.97
N ASP A 61 5.92 -4.23 -5.08
CA ASP A 61 7.00 -5.15 -5.47
C ASP A 61 7.55 -4.82 -6.85
N HIS A 62 6.67 -4.46 -7.80
CA HIS A 62 7.08 -4.00 -9.12
C HIS A 62 7.88 -2.68 -9.07
N LEU A 63 7.44 -1.71 -8.25
CA LEU A 63 8.17 -0.47 -8.03
C LEU A 63 9.56 -0.72 -7.41
N ASN A 64 9.66 -1.64 -6.46
CA ASN A 64 10.92 -2.01 -5.82
C ASN A 64 11.85 -2.77 -6.78
N SER A 65 11.29 -3.62 -7.65
CA SER A 65 12.02 -4.35 -8.68
C SER A 65 12.62 -3.45 -9.75
N GLY A 66 12.06 -2.25 -9.98
CA GLY A 66 12.62 -1.26 -10.90
C GLY A 66 13.88 -0.54 -10.38
N GLY A 67 14.26 -0.75 -9.12
CA GLY A 67 15.36 -0.04 -8.45
C GLY A 67 16.68 -0.82 -8.33
N TYR A 68 16.80 -2.02 -8.90
CA TYR A 68 18.05 -2.80 -8.91
C TYR A 68 18.53 -3.05 -10.35
N SER A 69 19.20 -2.05 -10.93
CA SER A 69 20.22 -2.25 -11.96
C SER A 69 21.28 -1.17 -11.86
#